data_AF-A0A359MS36-F1
#
_entry.id   AF-A0A359MS36-F1
#
_cell.length_a   1.000
_cell.length_b   1.000
_cell.length_c   1.000
_cell.angle_alpha   90.00
_cell.angle_beta   90.00
_cell.angle_gamma   90.00
#
_symmetry.space_group_name_H-M   'P 1'
#
loop_
_entity.id
_entity.type
_entity.pdbx_description
1 polymer ?
#
loop_
_entity_poly.entity_id
_entity_poly.type
_entity_poly.pdbx_seq_one_letter_code
_entity_poly.pdbx_strand_id
1 'polypeptide(L)'
;QLDILKQVLVEYQRGGPANYLEILLQADNLTTFLKSINIMKDISRNTGELLSSLEEGKKELEAEKVQLHDSLLAMEKKKEEQQEKINEKLQRKKEQEAYLANLREKRDFYQEQLTNLEKMWDDSKNIFAEIVTEISKIIDEGYFTAEDLNLTFTFTSVQGALSEDIFNEILREHSGLPETIFHFDREQVSIEIPEKHLLLTGNFVLEGDTAIRFEAMEGSFFDIPLETSAIEDLFRDTPLSIDFKKIAGDTMTIDFTLDKIECRKGSIAFVIKIKW
;
A
#
# COMPACT_ATOMS: atom_id res chain seq x y z
N GLN A 1 53.68 10.97 55.02
CA GLN A 1 53.57 12.33 55.60
C GLN A 1 52.71 12.33 56.88
N LEU A 2 51.54 11.69 56.90
CA LEU A 2 50.68 11.60 58.09
C LEU A 2 51.37 10.94 59.31
N ASP A 3 52.12 9.86 59.08
CA ASP A 3 52.87 9.18 60.16
C ASP A 3 54.00 10.03 60.74
N ILE A 4 54.63 10.88 59.92
CA ILE A 4 55.70 11.79 60.34
C ILE A 4 55.12 12.91 61.21
N LEU A 5 54.00 13.52 60.80
CA LEU A 5 53.30 14.52 61.62
C LEU A 5 52.80 13.91 62.94
N LYS A 6 52.25 12.69 62.90
CA LYS A 6 51.82 11.95 64.10
C LYS A 6 52.99 11.72 65.05
N GLN A 7 54.14 11.31 64.54
CA GLN A 7 55.34 11.11 65.35
C GLN A 7 55.85 12.42 65.95
N VAL A 8 55.89 13.51 65.17
CA VAL A 8 56.28 14.85 65.64
C VAL A 8 55.31 15.37 66.72
N LEU A 9 53.99 15.25 66.53
CA LEU A 9 52.98 15.68 67.51
C LEU A 9 53.01 14.86 68.79
N VAL A 10 53.22 13.54 68.70
CA VAL A 10 53.35 12.66 69.87
C VAL A 10 54.61 12.99 70.68
N GLU A 11 55.74 13.24 70.03
CA GLU A 11 56.97 13.67 70.69
C GLU A 11 56.83 15.08 71.31
N TYR A 12 56.14 16.00 70.62
CA TYR A 12 55.86 17.35 71.14
C TYR A 12 54.95 17.33 72.37
N GLN A 13 53.92 16.48 72.36
CA GLN A 13 52.98 16.31 73.48
C GLN A 13 53.60 15.55 74.66
N ARG A 14 54.49 14.58 74.40
CA ARG A 14 55.24 13.84 75.44
C ARG A 14 56.32 14.69 76.12
N GLY A 15 56.93 15.63 75.40
CA GLY A 15 57.95 16.52 75.95
C GLY A 15 57.39 17.59 76.89
N GLY A 16 56.15 18.04 76.69
CA GLY A 16 55.54 19.15 77.44
C GLY A 16 56.29 20.49 77.25
N PRO A 17 55.63 21.64 77.48
CA PRO A 17 56.28 22.96 77.34
C PRO A 17 57.47 23.15 78.30
N ALA A 18 57.55 22.36 79.38
CA ALA A 18 58.63 22.42 80.37
C ALA A 18 59.98 21.90 79.84
N ASN A 19 60.02 20.80 79.09
CA ASN A 19 61.29 20.17 78.68
C ASN A 19 62.01 20.97 77.56
N TYR A 20 61.26 21.63 76.68
CA TYR A 20 61.83 22.55 75.68
C TYR A 20 62.40 23.83 76.32
N LEU A 21 61.74 24.35 77.37
CA LEU A 21 62.28 25.44 78.17
C LEU A 21 63.54 24.99 78.93
N GLU A 22 63.58 23.74 79.39
CA GLU A 22 64.73 23.17 80.09
C GLU A 22 65.96 22.99 79.18
N ILE A 23 65.77 22.49 77.94
CA ILE A 23 66.82 22.40 76.91
C ILE A 23 67.36 23.79 76.52
N LEU A 24 66.48 24.79 76.48
CA LEU A 24 66.90 26.18 76.27
C LEU A 24 67.67 26.74 77.48
N LEU A 25 67.31 26.38 78.71
CA LEU A 25 67.94 26.88 79.93
C LEU A 25 69.22 26.12 80.32
N GLN A 26 69.46 24.92 79.79
CA GLN A 26 70.66 24.10 80.00
C GLN A 26 71.81 24.39 79.02
N ALA A 27 71.69 25.37 78.14
CA ALA A 27 72.73 25.66 77.14
C ALA A 27 74.00 26.27 77.77
N ASP A 28 75.14 25.58 77.65
CA ASP A 28 76.44 25.96 78.24
C ASP A 28 77.02 27.30 77.75
N ASN A 29 76.55 27.80 76.59
CA ASN A 29 76.96 29.08 76.04
C ASN A 29 75.91 29.66 75.06
N LEU A 30 76.00 30.98 74.81
CA LEU A 30 75.08 31.73 73.95
C LEU A 30 74.97 31.15 72.52
N THR A 31 76.03 30.57 71.99
CA THR A 31 76.02 29.97 70.65
C THR A 31 75.13 28.71 70.60
N THR A 32 75.19 27.86 71.61
CA THR A 32 74.34 26.66 71.72
C THR A 32 72.87 27.04 71.92
N PHE A 33 72.60 28.06 72.75
CA PHE A 33 71.25 28.60 72.95
C PHE A 33 70.61 29.10 71.66
N LEU A 34 71.33 29.93 70.90
CA LEU A 34 70.85 30.49 69.63
C LEU A 34 70.62 29.41 68.56
N LYS A 35 71.44 28.35 68.54
CA LYS A 35 71.23 27.19 67.64
C LYS A 35 69.95 26.42 68.00
N SER A 36 69.69 26.17 69.28
CA SER A 36 68.48 25.49 69.74
C SER A 36 67.20 26.29 69.44
N ILE A 37 67.24 27.62 69.58
CA ILE A 37 66.14 28.51 69.17
C ILE A 37 65.89 28.42 67.66
N ASN A 38 66.95 28.45 66.84
CA ASN A 38 66.80 28.35 65.39
C ASN A 38 66.23 26.98 64.97
N ILE A 39 66.69 25.88 65.58
CA ILE A 39 66.15 24.54 65.33
C ILE A 39 64.66 24.47 65.70
N MET A 40 64.26 25.00 66.86
CA MET A 40 62.83 25.04 67.24
C MET A 40 62.00 25.90 66.29
N LYS A 41 62.53 27.04 65.85
CA LYS A 41 61.88 27.92 64.87
C LYS A 41 61.68 27.19 63.55
N ASP A 42 62.69 26.46 63.08
CA ASP A 42 62.63 25.70 61.83
C ASP A 42 61.66 24.51 61.95
N ILE A 43 61.65 23.79 63.08
CA ILE A 43 60.68 22.70 63.34
C ILE A 43 59.25 23.24 63.39
N SER A 44 59.02 24.36 64.09
CA SER A 44 57.69 24.97 64.17
C SER A 44 57.22 25.45 62.80
N ARG A 45 58.11 26.07 62.01
CA ARG A 45 57.81 26.49 60.63
C ARG A 45 57.48 25.30 59.74
N ASN A 46 58.32 24.27 59.72
CA ASN A 46 58.13 23.08 58.89
C ASN A 46 56.86 22.30 59.29
N THR A 47 56.55 22.23 60.59
CA THR A 47 55.32 21.59 61.09
C THR A 47 54.08 22.38 60.69
N GLY A 48 54.15 23.72 60.72
CA GLY A 48 53.11 24.60 60.21
C GLY A 48 52.88 24.39 58.71
N GLU A 49 53.94 24.38 57.91
CA GLU A 49 53.88 24.10 56.47
C GLU A 49 53.26 22.72 56.16
N LEU A 50 53.65 21.67 56.91
CA LEU A 50 53.08 20.33 56.81
C LEU A 50 51.59 20.29 57.16
N LEU A 51 51.18 20.94 58.25
CA LEU A 51 49.77 21.03 58.65
C LEU A 51 48.94 21.77 57.61
N SER A 52 49.45 22.88 57.07
CA SER A 52 48.79 23.62 55.99
C SER A 52 48.63 22.76 54.74
N SER A 53 49.67 22.02 54.33
CA SER A 53 49.60 21.12 53.17
C SER A 53 48.58 19.98 53.35
N LEU A 54 48.45 19.46 54.58
CA LEU A 54 47.48 18.42 54.91
C LEU A 54 46.04 18.97 54.93
N GLU A 55 45.86 20.18 55.42
CA GLU A 55 44.56 20.84 55.42
C GLU A 55 44.10 21.16 53.99
N GLU A 56 45.02 21.57 53.12
CA GLU A 56 44.77 21.81 51.71
C GLU A 56 44.43 20.51 50.96
N GLY A 57 45.24 19.46 51.14
CA GLY A 57 44.96 18.14 50.55
C GLY A 57 43.65 17.53 51.04
N LYS A 58 43.26 17.77 52.30
CA LYS A 58 41.93 17.37 52.80
C LYS A 58 40.80 18.14 52.12
N LYS A 59 40.95 19.45 51.90
CA LYS A 59 39.94 20.25 51.20
C LYS A 59 39.77 19.80 49.75
N GLU A 60 40.87 19.48 49.07
CA GLU A 60 40.85 18.94 47.71
C GLU A 60 40.15 17.56 47.65
N LEU A 61 40.50 16.65 48.55
CA LEU A 61 39.90 15.31 48.59
C LEU A 61 38.39 15.36 48.87
N GLU A 62 37.97 16.23 49.78
CA GLU A 62 36.56 16.41 50.10
C GLU A 62 35.79 16.99 48.90
N ALA A 63 36.40 17.92 48.16
CA ALA A 63 35.81 18.46 46.93
C ALA A 63 35.72 17.40 45.82
N GLU A 64 36.77 16.60 45.63
CA GLU A 64 36.80 15.53 44.63
C GLU A 64 35.77 14.43 44.95
N LYS A 65 35.60 14.11 46.23
CA LYS A 65 34.59 13.15 46.69
C LYS A 65 33.16 13.62 46.39
N VAL A 66 32.88 14.91 46.55
CA VAL A 66 31.58 15.50 46.19
C VAL A 66 31.37 15.42 44.68
N GLN A 67 32.37 15.80 43.87
CA GLN A 67 32.27 15.71 42.41
C GLN A 67 32.05 14.28 41.90
N LEU A 68 32.73 13.29 42.49
CA LEU A 68 32.55 11.87 42.19
C LEU A 68 31.14 11.39 42.53
N HIS A 69 30.60 11.83 43.68
CA HIS A 69 29.25 11.48 44.09
C HIS A 69 28.20 12.05 43.13
N ASP A 70 28.33 13.33 42.78
CA ASP A 70 27.43 13.99 41.82
C ASP A 70 27.51 13.35 40.43
N SER A 71 28.72 12.96 40.00
CA SER A 71 28.94 12.25 38.73
C SER A 71 28.30 10.86 38.73
N LEU A 72 28.36 10.14 39.85
CA LEU A 72 27.69 8.83 40.00
C LEU A 72 26.17 8.97 39.90
N LEU A 73 25.58 9.93 40.61
CA LEU A 73 24.14 10.19 40.54
C LEU A 73 23.69 10.58 39.12
N ALA A 74 24.47 11.42 38.43
CA ALA A 74 24.21 11.78 37.05
C ALA A 74 24.30 10.56 36.10
N MET A 75 25.27 9.67 36.32
CA MET A 75 25.41 8.43 35.55
C MET A 75 24.26 7.45 35.78
N GLU A 76 23.82 7.26 37.03
CA GLU A 76 22.69 6.39 37.35
C GLU A 76 21.40 6.90 36.70
N LYS A 77 21.12 8.20 36.83
CA LYS A 77 19.97 8.82 36.16
C LYS A 77 20.03 8.64 34.65
N LYS A 78 21.20 8.86 34.04
CA LYS A 78 21.39 8.67 32.59
C LYS A 78 21.19 7.23 32.17
N LYS A 79 21.59 6.26 33.00
CA LYS A 79 21.38 4.82 32.75
C LYS A 79 19.89 4.48 32.79
N GLU A 80 19.15 4.99 33.76
CA GLU A 80 17.70 4.82 33.85
C GLU A 80 16.98 5.40 32.62
N GLU A 81 17.28 6.66 32.27
CA GLU A 81 16.72 7.32 31.08
C GLU A 81 17.04 6.55 29.78
N GLN A 82 18.24 5.97 29.68
CA GLN A 82 18.61 5.14 28.51
C GLN A 82 17.87 3.82 28.49
N GLN A 83 17.67 3.17 29.64
CA GLN A 83 16.93 1.92 29.74
C GLN A 83 15.46 2.11 29.36
N GLU A 84 14.86 3.21 29.79
CA GLU A 84 13.49 3.58 29.42
C GLU A 84 13.38 3.77 27.90
N LYS A 85 14.29 4.54 27.29
CA LYS A 85 14.34 4.72 25.83
C LYS A 85 14.55 3.42 25.05
N ILE A 86 15.32 2.48 25.58
CA ILE A 86 15.49 1.15 24.96
C ILE A 86 14.18 0.37 24.99
N ASN A 87 13.48 0.38 26.12
CA ASN A 87 12.19 -0.29 26.27
C ASN A 87 11.14 0.31 25.33
N GLU A 88 11.06 1.63 25.24
CA GLU A 88 10.17 2.32 24.29
C GLU A 88 10.47 1.94 22.84
N LYS A 89 11.75 1.90 22.44
CA LYS A 89 12.13 1.50 21.07
C LYS A 89 11.77 0.06 20.77
N LEU A 90 11.98 -0.85 21.71
CA LEU A 90 11.59 -2.26 21.57
C LEU A 90 10.09 -2.43 21.40
N GLN A 91 9.29 -1.67 22.16
CA GLN A 91 7.84 -1.70 22.07
C GLN A 91 7.36 -1.19 20.70
N ARG A 92 7.87 -0.02 20.25
CA ARG A 92 7.53 0.50 18.91
C ARG A 92 7.93 -0.45 17.79
N LYS A 93 9.08 -1.14 17.92
CA LYS A 93 9.52 -2.13 16.92
C LYS A 93 8.53 -3.29 16.83
N LYS A 94 8.05 -3.82 17.96
CA LYS A 94 7.03 -4.89 17.98
C LYS A 94 5.72 -4.43 17.33
N GLU A 95 5.28 -3.22 17.62
CA GLU A 95 4.08 -2.63 17.01
C GLU A 95 4.23 -2.50 15.49
N GLN A 96 5.39 -2.04 15.01
CA GLN A 96 5.70 -1.96 13.58
C GLN A 96 5.76 -3.35 12.91
N GLU A 97 6.36 -4.34 13.54
CA GLU A 97 6.41 -5.72 13.03
C GLU A 97 5.01 -6.34 12.92
N ALA A 98 4.15 -6.12 13.94
CA ALA A 98 2.76 -6.59 13.91
C ALA A 98 1.95 -5.87 12.81
N TYR A 99 2.15 -4.57 12.63
CA TYR A 99 1.52 -3.80 11.56
C TYR A 99 1.96 -4.28 10.17
N LEU A 100 3.25 -4.53 9.97
CA LEU A 100 3.79 -5.07 8.71
C LEU A 100 3.26 -6.48 8.42
N ALA A 101 3.08 -7.32 9.43
CA ALA A 101 2.47 -8.65 9.26
C ALA A 101 1.01 -8.54 8.79
N ASN A 102 0.22 -7.65 9.41
CA ASN A 102 -1.17 -7.40 9.01
C ASN A 102 -1.28 -6.87 7.57
N LEU A 103 -0.35 -5.99 7.16
CA LEU A 103 -0.30 -5.49 5.79
C LEU A 103 0.05 -6.59 4.77
N ARG A 104 0.97 -7.50 5.12
CA ARG A 104 1.31 -8.65 4.25
C ARG A 104 0.14 -9.60 4.09
N GLU A 105 -0.53 -9.95 5.19
CA GLU A 105 -1.72 -10.81 5.17
C GLU A 105 -2.83 -10.21 4.31
N LYS A 106 -3.10 -8.91 4.46
CA LYS A 106 -4.07 -8.20 3.60
C LYS A 106 -3.65 -8.19 2.14
N ARG A 107 -2.37 -7.95 1.85
CA ARG A 107 -1.84 -7.96 0.48
C ARG A 107 -2.01 -9.33 -0.16
N ASP A 108 -1.65 -10.40 0.55
CA ASP A 108 -1.73 -11.76 0.02
C ASP A 108 -3.20 -12.15 -0.22
N PHE A 109 -4.12 -11.74 0.67
CA PHE A 109 -5.56 -11.87 0.46
C PHE A 109 -6.05 -11.12 -0.80
N TYR A 110 -5.68 -9.84 -0.97
CA TYR A 110 -6.09 -9.09 -2.16
C TYR A 110 -5.44 -9.61 -3.45
N GLN A 111 -4.21 -10.12 -3.38
CA GLN A 111 -3.53 -10.72 -4.53
C GLN A 111 -4.24 -12.00 -4.98
N GLU A 112 -4.69 -12.85 -4.05
CA GLU A 112 -5.48 -14.03 -4.36
C GLU A 112 -6.82 -13.65 -5.00
N GLN A 113 -7.51 -12.64 -4.44
CA GLN A 113 -8.76 -12.13 -5.00
C GLN A 113 -8.57 -11.56 -6.42
N LEU A 114 -7.49 -10.80 -6.66
CA LEU A 114 -7.15 -10.29 -7.99
C LEU A 114 -6.85 -11.42 -8.97
N THR A 115 -6.08 -12.42 -8.55
CA THR A 115 -5.76 -13.59 -9.40
C THR A 115 -7.02 -14.38 -9.76
N ASN A 116 -7.96 -14.51 -8.82
CA ASN A 116 -9.25 -15.16 -9.07
C ASN A 116 -10.10 -14.34 -10.04
N LEU A 117 -10.13 -13.01 -9.89
CA LEU A 117 -10.86 -12.11 -10.78
C LEU A 117 -10.27 -12.13 -12.20
N GLU A 118 -8.94 -12.15 -12.34
CA GLU A 118 -8.25 -12.32 -13.63
C GLU A 118 -8.65 -13.63 -14.32
N LYS A 119 -8.69 -14.75 -13.59
CA LYS A 119 -9.15 -16.04 -14.16
C LYS A 119 -10.61 -15.99 -14.60
N MET A 120 -11.48 -15.41 -13.76
CA MET A 120 -12.91 -15.28 -14.08
C MET A 120 -13.13 -14.37 -15.30
N TRP A 121 -12.30 -13.35 -15.47
CA TRP A 121 -12.30 -12.49 -16.64
C TRP A 121 -11.85 -13.24 -17.90
N ASP A 122 -10.74 -13.99 -17.84
CA ASP A 122 -10.28 -14.81 -18.96
C ASP A 122 -11.31 -15.89 -19.36
N ASP A 123 -11.96 -16.52 -18.39
CA ASP A 123 -13.07 -17.46 -18.65
C ASP A 123 -14.25 -16.75 -19.33
N SER A 124 -14.54 -15.51 -18.92
CA SER A 124 -15.62 -14.71 -19.51
C SER A 124 -15.29 -14.28 -20.94
N LYS A 125 -14.02 -14.02 -21.27
CA LYS A 125 -13.58 -13.77 -22.65
C LYS A 125 -13.84 -14.97 -23.56
N ASN A 126 -13.46 -16.17 -23.10
CA ASN A 126 -13.67 -17.40 -23.87
C ASN A 126 -15.16 -17.64 -24.14
N ILE A 127 -15.99 -17.48 -23.09
CA ILE A 127 -17.44 -17.65 -23.21
C ILE A 127 -18.03 -16.58 -24.11
N PHE A 128 -17.58 -15.32 -24.03
CA PHE A 128 -18.04 -14.28 -24.92
C PHE A 128 -17.72 -14.58 -26.39
N ALA A 129 -16.50 -15.07 -26.67
CA ALA A 129 -16.12 -15.50 -28.02
C ALA A 129 -16.96 -16.68 -28.51
N GLU A 130 -17.28 -17.65 -27.64
CA GLU A 130 -18.22 -18.73 -27.92
C GLU A 130 -19.62 -18.19 -28.22
N ILE A 131 -20.09 -17.19 -27.46
CA ILE A 131 -21.39 -16.55 -27.68
C ILE A 131 -21.46 -15.92 -29.06
N VAL A 132 -20.45 -15.11 -29.42
CA VAL A 132 -20.38 -14.46 -30.74
C VAL A 132 -20.33 -15.50 -31.87
N THR A 133 -19.60 -16.59 -31.66
CA THR A 133 -19.46 -17.68 -32.64
C THR A 133 -20.79 -18.42 -32.83
N GLU A 134 -21.49 -18.77 -31.74
CA GLU A 134 -22.76 -19.48 -31.85
C GLU A 134 -23.86 -18.58 -32.42
N ILE A 135 -23.90 -17.28 -32.08
CA ILE A 135 -24.83 -16.33 -32.71
C ILE A 135 -24.60 -16.29 -34.23
N SER A 136 -23.34 -16.20 -34.65
CA SER A 136 -22.97 -16.22 -36.07
C SER A 136 -23.40 -17.53 -36.75
N LYS A 137 -23.25 -18.66 -36.06
CA LYS A 137 -23.67 -19.97 -36.54
C LYS A 137 -25.19 -20.10 -36.63
N ILE A 138 -25.95 -19.61 -35.65
CA ILE A 138 -27.42 -19.62 -35.66
C ILE A 138 -27.95 -18.81 -36.86
N ILE A 139 -27.31 -17.68 -37.16
CA ILE A 139 -27.61 -16.87 -38.34
C ILE A 139 -27.25 -17.62 -39.64
N ASP A 140 -26.09 -18.27 -39.69
CA ASP A 140 -25.62 -19.01 -40.87
C ASP A 140 -26.45 -20.29 -41.14
N GLU A 141 -26.98 -20.93 -40.09
CA GLU A 141 -27.83 -22.12 -40.17
C GLU A 141 -29.29 -21.79 -40.55
N GLY A 142 -29.63 -20.50 -40.67
CA GLY A 142 -30.91 -20.04 -41.19
C GLY A 142 -32.06 -20.11 -40.18
N TYR A 143 -31.76 -20.12 -38.88
CA TYR A 143 -32.79 -20.07 -37.83
C TYR A 143 -33.49 -18.72 -37.74
N PHE A 144 -32.81 -17.64 -38.14
CA PHE A 144 -33.46 -16.35 -38.40
C PHE A 144 -34.02 -16.34 -39.82
N THR A 145 -35.34 -16.22 -39.94
CA THR A 145 -36.02 -16.19 -41.23
C THR A 145 -36.55 -14.80 -41.57
N ALA A 146 -36.91 -14.58 -42.84
CA ALA A 146 -37.50 -13.32 -43.29
C ALA A 146 -38.85 -13.00 -42.63
N GLU A 147 -39.55 -14.01 -42.07
CA GLU A 147 -40.82 -13.82 -41.36
C GLU A 147 -40.61 -13.15 -40.00
N ASP A 148 -39.46 -13.41 -39.36
CA ASP A 148 -39.09 -12.88 -38.04
C ASP A 148 -38.71 -11.38 -38.08
N LEU A 149 -38.41 -10.88 -39.29
CA LEU A 149 -37.92 -9.53 -39.55
C LEU A 149 -39.02 -8.48 -39.77
N ASN A 150 -40.31 -8.85 -39.64
CA ASN A 150 -41.48 -7.97 -39.84
C ASN A 150 -41.33 -7.04 -41.06
N LEU A 151 -41.03 -7.62 -42.21
CA LEU A 151 -40.69 -6.87 -43.43
C LEU A 151 -41.92 -6.14 -44.00
N THR A 152 -41.78 -4.84 -44.23
CA THR A 152 -42.74 -3.97 -44.91
C THR A 152 -42.12 -3.45 -46.21
N PHE A 153 -42.76 -3.74 -47.33
CA PHE A 153 -42.29 -3.36 -48.66
C PHE A 153 -42.84 -1.99 -49.05
N THR A 154 -41.95 -1.05 -49.38
CA THR A 154 -42.27 0.24 -50.00
C THR A 154 -41.78 0.25 -51.45
N PHE A 155 -42.31 1.14 -52.28
CA PHE A 155 -41.97 1.23 -53.72
C PHE A 155 -40.46 1.34 -54.02
N THR A 156 -39.66 1.89 -53.09
CA THR A 156 -38.22 2.12 -53.27
C THR A 156 -37.33 1.46 -52.22
N SER A 157 -37.90 0.80 -51.22
CA SER A 157 -37.14 0.27 -50.07
C SER A 157 -37.93 -0.80 -49.31
N VAL A 158 -37.22 -1.71 -48.66
CA VAL A 158 -37.78 -2.64 -47.69
C VAL A 158 -37.45 -2.14 -46.30
N GLN A 159 -38.45 -2.05 -45.42
CA GLN A 159 -38.25 -1.72 -44.00
C GLN A 159 -38.45 -2.99 -43.19
N GLY A 160 -37.60 -3.27 -42.23
CA GLY A 160 -37.75 -4.40 -41.31
C GLY A 160 -37.59 -3.97 -39.87
N ALA A 161 -38.12 -4.78 -38.96
CA ALA A 161 -37.97 -4.60 -37.52
C ALA A 161 -37.80 -5.96 -36.84
N LEU A 162 -36.69 -6.12 -36.12
CA LEU A 162 -36.41 -7.30 -35.32
C LEU A 162 -36.68 -6.98 -33.84
N SER A 163 -37.66 -7.64 -33.26
CA SER A 163 -38.02 -7.46 -31.85
C SER A 163 -37.04 -8.19 -30.93
N GLU A 164 -36.76 -7.60 -29.76
CA GLU A 164 -35.87 -8.21 -28.76
C GLU A 164 -36.40 -9.58 -28.27
N ASP A 165 -37.72 -9.72 -28.14
CA ASP A 165 -38.36 -10.96 -27.70
C ASP A 165 -38.05 -12.13 -28.65
N ILE A 166 -38.20 -11.89 -29.96
CA ILE A 166 -37.93 -12.90 -31.01
C ILE A 166 -36.43 -13.22 -31.06
N PHE A 167 -35.59 -12.20 -30.95
CA PHE A 167 -34.13 -12.38 -30.94
C PHE A 167 -33.67 -13.25 -29.76
N ASN A 168 -34.12 -12.91 -28.55
CA ASN A 168 -33.78 -13.66 -27.34
C ASN A 168 -34.39 -15.05 -27.33
N GLU A 169 -35.58 -15.24 -27.91
CA GLU A 169 -36.23 -16.56 -28.02
C GLU A 169 -35.45 -17.50 -28.95
N ILE A 170 -35.08 -17.05 -30.15
CA ILE A 170 -34.28 -17.85 -31.09
C ILE A 170 -32.92 -18.22 -30.48
N LEU A 171 -32.27 -17.28 -29.80
CA LEU A 171 -31.02 -17.56 -29.10
C LEU A 171 -31.22 -18.59 -27.98
N ARG A 172 -32.28 -18.48 -27.17
CA ARG A 172 -32.55 -19.43 -26.08
C ARG A 172 -32.88 -20.83 -26.59
N GLU A 173 -33.59 -20.96 -27.71
CA GLU A 173 -34.01 -22.25 -28.26
C GLU A 173 -32.89 -22.99 -29.02
N HIS A 174 -31.98 -22.23 -29.64
CA HIS A 174 -30.99 -22.80 -30.55
C HIS A 174 -29.54 -22.69 -30.07
N SER A 175 -29.27 -21.94 -28.99
CA SER A 175 -27.92 -21.87 -28.42
C SER A 175 -27.70 -22.91 -27.32
N GLY A 176 -26.48 -23.48 -27.29
CA GLY A 176 -25.97 -24.22 -26.13
C GLY A 176 -25.27 -23.32 -25.10
N LEU A 177 -25.56 -22.01 -25.16
CA LEU A 177 -24.83 -20.96 -24.44
C LEU A 177 -25.46 -20.68 -23.07
N PRO A 178 -24.69 -20.06 -22.14
CA PRO A 178 -25.26 -19.44 -20.95
C PRO A 178 -26.30 -18.38 -21.33
N GLU A 179 -27.27 -18.16 -20.43
CA GLU A 179 -28.36 -17.22 -20.63
C GLU A 179 -27.82 -15.84 -21.02
N THR A 180 -28.08 -15.43 -22.26
CA THR A 180 -27.64 -14.16 -22.83
C THR A 180 -28.88 -13.37 -23.26
N ILE A 181 -29.02 -12.17 -22.72
CA ILE A 181 -30.23 -11.35 -22.88
C ILE A 181 -29.84 -10.06 -23.58
N PHE A 182 -30.48 -9.81 -24.72
CA PHE A 182 -30.35 -8.55 -25.45
C PHE A 182 -31.52 -7.64 -25.10
N HIS A 183 -31.20 -6.41 -24.73
CA HIS A 183 -32.16 -5.35 -24.45
C HIS A 183 -31.99 -4.22 -25.45
N PHE A 184 -33.05 -3.91 -26.20
CA PHE A 184 -33.05 -2.84 -27.19
C PHE A 184 -33.73 -1.60 -26.61
N ASP A 185 -32.92 -0.61 -26.24
CA ASP A 185 -33.36 0.68 -25.72
C ASP A 185 -33.47 1.74 -26.83
N ARG A 186 -33.94 2.95 -26.47
CA ARG A 186 -34.32 4.00 -27.44
C ARG A 186 -33.18 4.56 -28.28
N GLU A 187 -31.93 4.27 -27.95
CA GLU A 187 -30.75 4.70 -28.72
C GLU A 187 -29.56 3.73 -28.58
N GLN A 188 -29.69 2.69 -27.75
CA GLN A 188 -28.60 1.82 -27.34
C GLN A 188 -29.07 0.39 -27.19
N VAL A 189 -28.14 -0.55 -27.32
CA VAL A 189 -28.35 -1.98 -27.11
C VAL A 189 -27.51 -2.41 -25.92
N SER A 190 -28.14 -3.12 -24.99
CA SER A 190 -27.48 -3.72 -23.85
C SER A 190 -27.47 -5.24 -24.01
N ILE A 191 -26.33 -5.87 -23.77
CA ILE A 191 -26.12 -7.31 -23.77
C ILE A 191 -25.81 -7.70 -22.34
N GLU A 192 -26.67 -8.50 -21.73
CA GLU A 192 -26.51 -9.00 -20.37
C GLU A 192 -26.26 -10.51 -20.38
N ILE A 193 -25.24 -10.94 -19.64
CA ILE A 193 -24.98 -12.34 -19.36
C ILE A 193 -25.06 -12.51 -17.83
N PRO A 194 -26.25 -12.80 -17.28
CA PRO A 194 -26.47 -12.80 -15.83
C PRO A 194 -25.54 -13.75 -15.08
N GLU A 195 -25.29 -14.95 -15.63
CA GLU A 195 -24.40 -15.94 -15.02
C GLU A 195 -22.95 -15.45 -14.86
N LYS A 196 -22.52 -14.50 -15.68
CA LYS A 196 -21.17 -13.94 -15.69
C LYS A 196 -21.09 -12.54 -15.09
N HIS A 197 -22.22 -12.00 -14.63
CA HIS A 197 -22.32 -10.61 -14.18
C HIS A 197 -21.72 -9.63 -15.18
N LEU A 198 -21.86 -9.94 -16.49
CA LEU A 198 -21.35 -9.11 -17.57
C LEU A 198 -22.51 -8.34 -18.19
N LEU A 199 -22.36 -7.03 -18.26
CA LEU A 199 -23.26 -6.14 -18.97
C LEU A 199 -22.43 -5.32 -19.96
N LEU A 200 -22.85 -5.27 -21.22
CA LEU A 200 -22.22 -4.46 -22.25
C LEU A 200 -23.27 -3.56 -22.87
N THR A 201 -23.00 -2.27 -22.97
CA THR A 201 -23.90 -1.29 -23.57
C THR A 201 -23.21 -0.63 -24.76
N GLY A 202 -23.89 -0.58 -25.88
CA GLY A 202 -23.31 -0.11 -27.13
C GLY A 202 -24.34 0.14 -28.21
N ASN A 203 -23.86 0.33 -29.43
CA ASN A 203 -24.71 0.62 -30.58
C ASN A 203 -24.37 -0.30 -31.75
N PHE A 204 -25.38 -0.60 -32.58
CA PHE A 204 -25.12 -1.22 -33.86
C PHE A 204 -24.78 -0.15 -34.91
N VAL A 205 -23.64 -0.32 -35.56
CA VAL A 205 -23.18 0.51 -36.67
C VAL A 205 -23.21 -0.30 -37.96
N LEU A 206 -23.40 0.39 -39.09
CA LEU A 206 -23.37 -0.25 -40.40
C LEU A 206 -21.94 -0.69 -40.73
N GLU A 207 -21.77 -1.96 -41.08
CA GLU A 207 -20.51 -2.53 -41.54
C GLU A 207 -20.64 -2.95 -43.02
N GLY A 208 -20.10 -2.13 -43.90
CA GLY A 208 -20.17 -2.37 -45.34
C GLY A 208 -21.59 -2.19 -45.90
N ASP A 209 -21.96 -3.05 -46.86
CA ASP A 209 -23.20 -2.92 -47.62
C ASP A 209 -24.37 -3.71 -47.02
N THR A 210 -24.11 -4.82 -46.30
CA THR A 210 -25.18 -5.76 -45.84
C THR A 210 -25.07 -6.18 -44.37
N ALA A 211 -24.03 -5.78 -43.65
CA ALA A 211 -23.79 -6.20 -42.28
C ALA A 211 -23.90 -5.04 -41.28
N ILE A 212 -24.14 -5.40 -40.02
CA ILE A 212 -24.08 -4.49 -38.88
C ILE A 212 -23.10 -5.04 -37.86
N ARG A 213 -22.40 -4.15 -37.16
CA ARG A 213 -21.45 -4.49 -36.10
C ARG A 213 -21.89 -3.86 -34.80
N PHE A 214 -21.81 -4.61 -33.71
CA PHE A 214 -21.97 -4.06 -32.37
C PHE A 214 -20.68 -3.36 -31.93
N GLU A 215 -20.77 -2.07 -31.63
CA GLU A 215 -19.72 -1.29 -30.99
C GLU A 215 -20.11 -1.05 -29.53
N ALA A 216 -19.44 -1.76 -28.63
CA ALA A 216 -19.58 -1.57 -27.19
C ALA A 216 -18.94 -0.24 -26.77
N MET A 217 -19.70 0.58 -26.05
CA MET A 217 -19.27 1.88 -25.53
C MET A 217 -18.93 1.80 -24.04
N GLU A 218 -19.75 1.07 -23.29
CA GLU A 218 -19.63 0.90 -21.86
C GLU A 218 -19.86 -0.56 -21.49
N GLY A 219 -19.39 -0.97 -20.32
CA GLY A 219 -19.68 -2.29 -19.80
C GLY A 219 -19.36 -2.38 -18.33
N SER A 220 -19.91 -3.39 -17.67
CA SER A 220 -19.59 -3.75 -16.30
C SER A 220 -19.40 -5.26 -16.17
N PHE A 221 -18.47 -5.63 -15.30
CA PHE A 221 -18.21 -7.02 -14.92
C PHE A 221 -18.18 -7.12 -13.40
N PHE A 222 -19.09 -7.90 -12.81
CA PHE A 222 -19.27 -7.96 -11.34
C PHE A 222 -19.46 -6.57 -10.70
N ASP A 223 -20.29 -5.73 -11.33
CA ASP A 223 -20.55 -4.33 -10.93
C ASP A 223 -19.32 -3.39 -11.03
N ILE A 224 -18.20 -3.87 -11.57
CA ILE A 224 -17.00 -3.07 -11.83
C ILE A 224 -17.09 -2.52 -13.25
N PRO A 225 -17.06 -1.19 -13.46
CA PRO A 225 -17.07 -0.63 -14.80
C PRO A 225 -15.80 -1.03 -15.54
N LEU A 226 -15.98 -1.52 -16.77
CA LEU A 226 -14.88 -1.92 -17.63
C LEU A 226 -14.24 -0.69 -18.28
N GLU A 227 -12.91 -0.69 -18.34
CA GLU A 227 -12.18 0.28 -19.14
C GLU A 227 -12.35 -0.01 -20.63
N THR A 228 -12.23 1.01 -21.48
CA THR A 228 -12.31 0.87 -22.93
C THR A 228 -11.35 -0.20 -23.46
N SER A 229 -10.16 -0.32 -22.88
CA SER A 229 -9.17 -1.34 -23.22
C SER A 229 -9.66 -2.78 -22.96
N ALA A 230 -10.39 -3.00 -21.86
CA ALA A 230 -10.96 -4.29 -21.50
C ALA A 230 -12.13 -4.66 -22.42
N ILE A 231 -12.94 -3.66 -22.80
CA ILE A 231 -14.00 -3.82 -23.79
C ILE A 231 -13.40 -4.18 -25.16
N GLU A 232 -12.41 -3.42 -25.64
CA GLU A 232 -11.71 -3.72 -26.90
C GLU A 232 -11.10 -5.13 -26.92
N ASP A 233 -10.56 -5.59 -25.79
CA ASP A 233 -10.01 -6.93 -25.63
C ASP A 233 -11.07 -8.04 -25.80
N LEU A 234 -12.33 -7.81 -25.38
CA LEU A 234 -13.44 -8.77 -25.57
C LEU A 234 -13.80 -8.97 -27.05
N PHE A 235 -13.69 -7.89 -27.84
CA PHE A 235 -14.06 -7.88 -29.26
C PHE A 235 -12.85 -8.03 -30.20
N ARG A 236 -11.63 -8.19 -29.67
CA ARG A 236 -10.40 -8.24 -30.47
C ARG A 236 -10.36 -9.45 -31.41
N ASP A 237 -10.79 -10.62 -30.92
CA ASP A 237 -10.66 -11.87 -31.67
C ASP A 237 -11.89 -12.15 -32.56
N THR A 238 -13.08 -11.77 -32.12
CA THR A 238 -14.34 -11.97 -32.84
C THR A 238 -15.28 -10.77 -32.64
N PRO A 239 -15.40 -9.85 -33.62
CA PRO A 239 -16.40 -8.80 -33.54
C PRO A 239 -17.79 -9.41 -33.69
N LEU A 240 -18.76 -8.89 -32.93
CA LEU A 240 -20.16 -9.26 -33.11
C LEU A 240 -20.71 -8.55 -34.35
N SER A 241 -20.69 -9.26 -35.49
CA SER A 241 -21.23 -8.80 -36.76
C SER A 241 -22.40 -9.67 -37.22
N ILE A 242 -23.48 -9.03 -37.67
CA ILE A 242 -24.68 -9.69 -38.19
C ILE A 242 -24.82 -9.31 -39.67
N ASP A 243 -24.75 -10.30 -40.57
CA ASP A 243 -24.93 -10.08 -42.00
C ASP A 243 -26.37 -10.41 -42.44
N PHE A 244 -27.11 -9.37 -42.84
CA PHE A 244 -28.49 -9.51 -43.27
C PHE A 244 -28.63 -10.26 -44.60
N LYS A 245 -27.56 -10.32 -45.41
CA LYS A 245 -27.56 -11.15 -46.63
C LYS A 245 -27.69 -12.62 -46.30
N LYS A 246 -27.10 -13.06 -45.18
CA LYS A 246 -27.20 -14.44 -44.71
C LYS A 246 -28.59 -14.74 -44.14
N ILE A 247 -29.16 -13.81 -43.36
CA ILE A 247 -30.52 -13.92 -42.81
C ILE A 247 -31.58 -13.96 -43.92
N ALA A 248 -31.40 -13.16 -44.98
CA ALA A 248 -32.33 -13.17 -46.12
C ALA A 248 -32.26 -14.48 -46.93
N GLY A 249 -31.15 -15.23 -46.82
CA GLY A 249 -30.91 -16.49 -47.53
C GLY A 249 -31.10 -16.38 -49.04
N ASP A 250 -31.47 -17.50 -49.68
CA ASP A 250 -31.81 -17.55 -51.11
C ASP A 250 -33.20 -16.91 -51.41
N THR A 251 -33.91 -16.46 -50.38
CA THR A 251 -35.27 -15.91 -50.47
C THR A 251 -35.30 -14.52 -51.11
N MET A 252 -34.23 -13.72 -50.97
CA MET A 252 -34.06 -12.45 -51.68
C MET A 252 -33.12 -12.62 -52.88
N THR A 253 -33.71 -12.67 -54.08
CA THR A 253 -32.99 -12.76 -55.36
C THR A 253 -32.46 -11.40 -55.87
N ILE A 254 -32.57 -10.36 -55.04
CA ILE A 254 -32.35 -8.96 -55.42
C ILE A 254 -31.15 -8.43 -54.64
N ASP A 255 -30.19 -7.81 -55.32
CA ASP A 255 -29.07 -7.14 -54.66
C ASP A 255 -29.58 -5.97 -53.82
N PHE A 256 -29.15 -5.92 -52.56
CA PHE A 256 -29.62 -4.92 -51.62
C PHE A 256 -28.50 -4.35 -50.76
N THR A 257 -28.73 -3.16 -50.23
CA THR A 257 -27.83 -2.49 -49.28
C THR A 257 -28.59 -1.96 -48.09
N LEU A 258 -28.02 -2.12 -46.90
CA LEU A 258 -28.54 -1.49 -45.69
C LEU A 258 -28.29 0.03 -45.75
N ASP A 259 -29.37 0.80 -45.75
CA ASP A 259 -29.35 2.26 -45.85
C ASP A 259 -29.37 2.93 -44.48
N LYS A 260 -30.10 2.35 -43.52
CA LYS A 260 -30.25 2.90 -42.18
C LYS A 260 -30.54 1.82 -41.15
N ILE A 261 -29.98 2.00 -39.95
CA ILE A 261 -30.33 1.25 -38.74
C ILE A 261 -30.74 2.24 -37.64
N GLU A 262 -31.80 1.92 -36.92
CA GLU A 262 -32.30 2.68 -35.76
C GLU A 262 -32.67 1.71 -34.65
N CYS A 263 -32.05 1.87 -33.48
CA CYS A 263 -32.49 1.16 -32.29
C CYS A 263 -33.75 1.86 -31.73
N ARG A 264 -34.82 1.10 -31.54
CA ARG A 264 -36.07 1.55 -30.93
C ARG A 264 -36.31 0.73 -29.68
N LYS A 265 -37.13 1.26 -28.77
CA LYS A 265 -37.51 0.51 -27.58
C LYS A 265 -38.13 -0.83 -27.97
N GLY A 266 -37.50 -1.93 -27.58
CA GLY A 266 -37.90 -3.31 -27.82
C GLY A 266 -37.67 -3.85 -29.23
N SER A 267 -37.05 -3.08 -30.15
CA SER A 267 -36.80 -3.55 -31.52
C SER A 267 -35.69 -2.77 -32.23
N ILE A 268 -34.95 -3.45 -33.10
CA ILE A 268 -34.04 -2.80 -34.05
C ILE A 268 -34.76 -2.65 -35.39
N ALA A 269 -34.93 -1.41 -35.84
CA ALA A 269 -35.50 -1.09 -37.13
C ALA A 269 -34.39 -0.87 -38.17
N PHE A 270 -34.56 -1.43 -39.36
CA PHE A 270 -33.60 -1.28 -40.45
C PHE A 270 -34.29 -0.99 -41.78
N VAL A 271 -33.58 -0.28 -42.65
CA VAL A 271 -34.05 0.09 -43.98
C VAL A 271 -33.07 -0.46 -45.00
N ILE A 272 -33.59 -1.25 -45.93
CA ILE A 272 -32.87 -1.85 -47.04
C ILE A 272 -33.26 -1.12 -48.34
N LYS A 273 -32.26 -0.65 -49.07
CA LYS A 273 -32.41 -0.16 -50.44
C LYS A 273 -32.12 -1.29 -51.42
N ILE A 274 -33.03 -1.44 -52.37
CA ILE A 274 -32.89 -2.39 -53.48
C ILE A 274 -32.00 -1.74 -54.55
N LYS A 275 -30.92 -2.40 -54.93
CA LYS A 275 -30.13 -2.05 -56.12
C LYS A 275 -30.79 -2.70 -57.33
N TRP A 276 -31.27 -1.86 -58.26
CA TRP A 276 -31.84 -2.27 -59.55
C TRP A 276 -30.75 -2.36 -60.62
#